data_AF-A0A3R7IV12-F1
#
_entry.id   AF-A0A3R7IV12-F1
#
_cell.length_a   1.000
_cell.length_b   1.000
_cell.length_c   1.000
_cell.angle_alpha   90.00
_cell.angle_beta   90.00
_cell.angle_gamma   90.00
#
_symmetry.space_group_name_H-M   'P 1'
#
loop_
_entity.id
_entity.type
_entity.pdbx_description
1 polymer ?
#
loop_
_entity_poly.entity_id
_entity_poly.type
_entity_poly.pdbx_seq_one_letter_code
_entity_poly.pdbx_strand_id
1 'polypeptide(L)' 'MSYELDPLPYEYDALEPHISEQVLTWHHDTHHQGYVNGWNAAEETLAENREAGEFGSSAGALRNVTHNGSGHILHDLF' A
#
# COMPACT_ATOMS: atom_id res chain seq x y z
N MET A 1 5.68 -3.08 -12.89
CA MET A 1 5.94 -3.88 -11.68
C MET A 1 4.74 -3.71 -10.80
N SER A 2 4.21 -4.80 -10.25
CA SER A 2 3.14 -4.76 -9.25
C SER A 2 3.80 -4.89 -7.88
N TYR A 3 3.45 -4.02 -6.95
CA TYR A 3 3.76 -4.19 -5.53
C TYR A 3 2.78 -5.19 -4.91
N GLU A 4 3.21 -5.89 -3.87
CA GLU A 4 2.47 -6.99 -3.25
C GLU A 4 2.47 -6.81 -1.72
N LEU A 5 1.50 -7.42 -1.05
CA LEU A 5 1.44 -7.49 0.41
C LEU A 5 2.07 -8.82 0.84
N ASP A 6 3.25 -8.75 1.46
CA ASP A 6 3.90 -9.93 2.01
C ASP A 6 3.12 -10.43 3.24
N PRO A 7 3.03 -11.75 3.46
CA PRO A 7 2.41 -12.29 4.66
C PRO A 7 3.23 -11.91 5.91
N LEU A 8 2.54 -11.76 7.05
CA LEU A 8 3.21 -11.58 8.33
C LEU A 8 4.17 -12.74 8.65
N PRO A 9 5.32 -12.47 9.30
CA PRO A 9 6.27 -13.49 9.71
C PRO A 9 5.83 -14.28 10.96
N TYR A 10 4.61 -14.02 11.47
CA TYR A 10 4.00 -14.63 12.64
C TYR A 10 2.47 -14.65 12.52
N GLU A 11 1.82 -15.44 13.36
CA GLU A 11 0.36 -15.51 13.46
C GLU A 11 -0.24 -14.21 14.02
N TYR A 12 -1.50 -13.93 13.71
CA TYR A 12 -2.16 -12.67 14.09
C TYR A 12 -2.29 -12.43 15.59
N ASP A 13 -2.30 -13.48 16.42
CA ASP A 13 -2.41 -13.39 17.88
C ASP A 13 -1.04 -13.35 18.58
N ALA A 14 0.08 -13.43 17.84
CA ALA A 14 1.42 -13.56 18.40
C ALA A 14 1.87 -12.38 19.28
N LEU A 15 1.20 -11.22 19.16
CA LEU A 15 1.52 -9.99 19.88
C LEU A 15 0.59 -9.72 21.08
N GLU A 16 -0.35 -10.63 21.37
CA GLU A 16 -1.20 -10.51 22.55
C GLU A 16 -0.39 -10.63 23.87
N PRO A 17 -0.80 -9.95 24.94
CA PRO A 17 -1.97 -9.05 25.07
C PRO A 17 -1.65 -7.59 24.71
N HIS A 18 -0.49 -7.31 24.11
CA HIS A 18 -0.01 -5.95 23.87
C HIS A 18 -0.64 -5.33 22.61
N ILE A 19 -0.85 -6.14 21.57
CA ILE A 19 -1.62 -5.81 20.37
C ILE A 19 -2.61 -6.94 20.16
N SER A 20 -3.90 -6.64 20.01
CA SER A 20 -4.92 -7.66 19.82
C SER A 20 -4.89 -8.24 18.42
N GLU A 21 -5.26 -9.52 18.29
CA GLU A 21 -5.40 -10.22 17.01
C GLU A 21 -6.23 -9.39 16.01
N GLN A 22 -7.40 -8.92 16.45
CA GLN A 22 -8.30 -8.12 15.62
C GLN A 22 -7.65 -6.86 15.05
N VAL A 23 -6.86 -6.14 15.86
CA VAL A 23 -6.18 -4.92 15.39
C VAL A 23 -5.14 -5.29 14.35
N LEU A 24 -4.32 -6.31 14.60
CA LEU A 24 -3.26 -6.71 13.68
C LEU A 24 -3.84 -7.23 12.35
N THR A 25 -4.93 -7.99 12.38
CA THR A 25 -5.63 -8.43 11.16
C THR A 25 -6.12 -7.26 10.33
N TRP A 26 -6.81 -6.27 10.92
CA TRP A 26 -7.27 -5.10 10.16
C TRP A 26 -6.11 -4.22 9.68
N HIS A 27 -5.07 -4.08 10.50
CA HIS A 27 -3.88 -3.32 10.15
C HIS A 27 -3.20 -3.90 8.91
N HIS A 28 -2.98 -5.21 8.88
CA HIS A 28 -2.37 -5.90 7.74
C HIS A 28 -3.33 -6.03 6.54
N ASP A 29 -4.43 -6.77 6.71
CA ASP A 29 -5.28 -7.20 5.58
C ASP A 29 -6.12 -6.08 4.98
N THR A 30 -6.31 -4.97 5.71
CA THR A 30 -7.10 -3.83 5.22
C THR A 30 -6.24 -2.59 5.00
N HIS A 31 -5.52 -2.12 6.02
CA HIS A 31 -4.79 -0.85 5.91
C HIS A 31 -3.53 -0.98 5.04
N HIS A 32 -2.67 -1.98 5.30
CA HIS A 32 -1.48 -2.23 4.48
C HIS A 32 -1.83 -2.64 3.06
N GLN A 33 -2.81 -3.54 2.89
CA GLN A 33 -3.34 -3.89 1.57
C GLN A 33 -3.87 -2.67 0.81
N GLY A 34 -4.50 -1.73 1.49
CA GLY A 34 -4.98 -0.47 0.91
C GLY A 34 -3.85 0.36 0.31
N TYR A 35 -2.70 0.44 0.99
CA TYR A 35 -1.52 1.11 0.46
C TYR A 35 -0.94 0.39 -0.76
N VAL A 36 -0.84 -0.94 -0.74
CA VAL A 36 -0.37 -1.72 -1.90
C VAL A 36 -1.27 -1.45 -3.13
N ASN A 37 -2.59 -1.55 -2.96
CA ASN A 37 -3.56 -1.31 -4.03
C ASN A 37 -3.48 0.12 -4.56
N GLY A 38 -3.42 1.10 -3.66
CA GLY A 38 -3.35 2.51 -4.02
C GLY A 38 -2.05 2.90 -4.72
N TRP A 39 -0.93 2.24 -4.39
CA TRP A 39 0.34 2.46 -5.09
C TRP A 39 0.28 1.89 -6.51
N ASN A 40 -0.16 0.64 -6.67
CA ASN A 40 -0.30 0.01 -7.98
C ASN A 40 -1.19 0.83 -8.92
N ALA A 41 -2.36 1.27 -8.46
CA ALA A 41 -3.27 2.08 -9.27
C ALA A 41 -2.68 3.44 -9.69
N ALA A 42 -1.82 4.02 -8.84
CA ALA A 42 -1.15 5.28 -9.14
C ALA A 42 -0.06 5.11 -10.21
N GLU A 43 0.72 4.01 -10.13
CA GLU A 43 1.71 3.68 -11.17
C GLU A 43 1.04 3.37 -12.51
N GLU A 44 -0.10 2.68 -12.50
CA GLU A 44 -0.91 2.39 -13.69
C GLU A 44 -1.36 3.69 -14.36
N THR A 45 -2.00 4.60 -13.60
CA THR A 45 -2.38 5.94 -14.10
C THR A 45 -1.18 6.69 -14.71
N LEU A 46 -0.02 6.63 -14.07
CA LEU A 46 1.19 7.28 -14.59
C LEU A 46 1.71 6.63 -15.87
N ALA A 47 1.60 5.31 -15.99
CA ALA A 47 1.98 4.58 -17.20
C ALA A 47 1.06 4.93 -18.37
N GLU A 48 -0.25 4.90 -18.16
CA GLU A 48 -1.27 5.27 -19.16
C GLU A 48 -1.07 6.72 -19.63
N ASN A 49 -0.88 7.66 -18.70
CA ASN A 49 -0.62 9.06 -19.02
C ASN A 49 0.63 9.24 -19.90
N ARG A 50 1.70 8.49 -19.61
CA ARG A 50 2.95 8.53 -20.43
C ARG A 50 2.71 7.98 -21.83
N GLU A 51 1.94 6.91 -21.96
CA GLU A 51 1.62 6.29 -23.25
C GLU A 51 0.71 7.20 -24.10
N ALA A 52 -0.31 7.81 -23.48
CA ALA A 52 -1.24 8.71 -24.14
C ALA A 52 -0.67 10.11 -24.42
N GLY A 53 0.41 10.51 -23.73
CA GLY A 53 0.92 11.88 -23.77
C GLY A 53 0.00 12.90 -23.06
N GLU A 54 -0.86 12.43 -22.16
CA GLU A 54 -1.83 13.23 -21.41
C GLU A 54 -1.43 13.33 -19.93
N PHE A 55 -1.01 14.51 -19.48
CA PHE A 55 -0.42 14.66 -18.14
C PHE A 55 -1.35 15.32 -17.11
N GLY A 56 -2.62 15.58 -17.44
CA GLY A 56 -3.55 16.32 -16.59
C GLY A 56 -3.78 15.69 -15.21
N SER A 57 -3.82 14.36 -15.13
CA SER A 57 -4.01 13.62 -13.87
C SER A 57 -2.69 13.22 -13.18
N SER A 58 -1.54 13.47 -13.82
CA SER A 58 -0.24 12.98 -13.34
C SER A 58 0.16 13.54 -11.98
N ALA A 59 -0.18 14.81 -11.68
CA ALA A 59 0.13 15.40 -10.37
C ALA A 59 -0.59 14.68 -9.22
N GLY A 60 -1.86 14.28 -9.43
CA GLY A 60 -2.62 13.52 -8.45
C GLY A 60 -2.06 12.10 -8.28
N ALA A 61 -1.72 11.44 -9.39
CA ALA A 61 -1.13 10.11 -9.35
C ALA A 61 0.24 10.10 -8.67
N LEU A 62 1.12 11.08 -8.93
CA LEU A 62 2.39 11.24 -8.21
C LEU A 62 2.20 11.41 -6.70
N ARG A 63 1.21 12.20 -6.27
CA ARG A 63 0.88 12.32 -4.84
C ARG A 63 0.45 10.98 -4.26
N ASN A 64 -0.32 10.19 -5.01
CA ASN A 64 -0.76 8.87 -4.57
C ASN A 64 0.38 7.86 -4.51
N VAL A 65 1.35 7.90 -5.44
CA VAL A 65 2.59 7.12 -5.33
C VAL A 65 3.31 7.44 -4.02
N THR A 66 3.50 8.72 -3.71
CA THR A 66 4.17 9.11 -2.46
C THR A 66 3.40 8.66 -1.23
N HIS A 67 2.09 8.89 -1.17
CA HIS A 67 1.28 8.54 -0.01
C HIS A 67 1.23 7.03 0.23
N ASN A 68 0.89 6.27 -0.82
CA ASN A 68 0.67 4.84 -0.71
C ASN A 68 1.99 4.08 -0.63
N GLY A 69 3.00 4.46 -1.40
CA GLY A 69 4.33 3.87 -1.31
C GLY A 69 4.98 4.09 0.05
N SER A 70 4.87 5.31 0.62
CA SER A 70 5.34 5.55 1.99
C SER A 70 4.52 4.76 3.01
N GLY A 71 3.20 4.63 2.80
CA GLY A 71 2.33 3.80 3.63
C GLY A 71 2.82 2.35 3.69
N HIS A 72 3.03 1.73 2.53
CA HIS A 72 3.54 0.36 2.43
C HIS A 72 4.92 0.19 3.08
N ILE A 73 5.91 1.04 2.75
CA ILE A 73 7.27 0.95 3.33
C ILE A 73 7.24 1.08 4.85
N LEU A 74 6.43 1.98 5.40
CA LEU A 74 6.34 2.16 6.85
C LEU A 74 5.63 0.99 7.54
N HIS A 75 4.74 0.27 6.85
CA HIS A 75 4.08 -0.92 7.39
C HIS A 75 4.97 -2.17 7.30
N ASP A 76 5.80 -2.29 6.27
CA ASP A 76 6.81 -3.36 6.20
C ASP A 76 7.86 -3.25 7.32
N LEU A 77 8.11 -2.02 7.82
CA LEU A 77 9.02 -1.75 8.93
C LEU A 77 8.37 -1.93 10.31
N PHE A 78 7.03 -1.94 10.39
CA PHE A 78 6.28 -2.04 11.64
C PHE A 78 6.18 -3.49 12.09
#